data_AF-A0A2T7SZQ0-F1
#
_entry.id   AF-A0A2T7SZQ0-F1
#
_cell.length_a   1.000
_cell.length_b   1.000
_cell.length_c   1.000
_cell.angle_alpha   90.00
_cell.angle_beta   90.00
_cell.angle_gamma   90.00
#
_symmetry.space_group_name_H-M   'P 1'
#
loop_
_entity.id
_entity.type
_entity.pdbx_description
1 polymer ?
#
loop_
_entity_poly.entity_id
_entity_poly.type
_entity_poly.pdbx_seq_one_letter_code
_entity_poly.pdbx_strand_id
1 'polypeptide(L)'
;MSKANTNDKYFEAFDKIFESLVDGQFLWVEDVLNDVRTPHVSGSTKRNKLKEYINTKPSTIEKVRGIYPSASTLVALVEQKINTQVTEANLELSNKVASDIVGSISEPLFKKFLADNLGEHYKGDRVDIPTTKLVEFLMNELSDFYAKSGNALVSIAGTLNEQLLEQAMINQGMTDLEYKRTGKNSEGDFVIYSSVGNRTQIGVEVKSYHARERLLRGLQDITTENKVGFGYFIDPSEFNKHRTVTLLQSNAAAIYMPRSTLEKVEAEAQNMTSNKQVSFQHRFYRPIEVFVSDMKHFCRSGRLPPY
;
A
#
# COMPACT_ATOMS: atom_id res chain seq x y z
N MET A 1 -10.98 -6.99 15.37
CA MET A 1 -11.95 -7.72 14.51
C MET A 1 -13.36 -7.45 15.01
N SER A 2 -14.17 -6.73 14.24
CA SER A 2 -15.60 -6.52 14.52
C SER A 2 -16.34 -7.84 14.33
N LYS A 3 -17.16 -8.26 15.31
CA LYS A 3 -18.09 -9.39 15.12
C LYS A 3 -19.11 -8.97 14.07
N ALA A 4 -18.91 -9.41 12.82
CA ALA A 4 -19.90 -9.25 11.78
C ALA A 4 -21.20 -9.91 12.24
N ASN A 5 -22.27 -9.13 12.28
CA ASN A 5 -23.59 -9.61 12.67
C ASN A 5 -24.10 -10.48 11.53
N THR A 6 -24.04 -11.80 11.68
CA THR A 6 -24.45 -12.81 10.68
C THR A 6 -25.93 -12.75 10.30
N ASN A 7 -26.72 -11.88 10.95
CA ASN A 7 -28.11 -11.55 10.61
C ASN A 7 -28.25 -10.25 9.79
N ASP A 8 -27.22 -9.84 9.07
CA ASP A 8 -27.32 -8.70 8.16
C ASP A 8 -28.03 -9.11 6.86
N LYS A 9 -29.25 -8.60 6.64
CA LYS A 9 -30.05 -8.83 5.42
C LYS A 9 -29.28 -8.48 4.13
N TYR A 10 -28.27 -7.60 4.19
CA TYR A 10 -27.39 -7.35 3.05
C TYR A 10 -26.50 -8.56 2.73
N PHE A 11 -25.96 -9.22 3.74
CA PHE A 11 -25.06 -10.37 3.55
C PHE A 11 -25.82 -11.54 2.93
N GLU A 12 -27.03 -11.83 3.40
CA GLU A 12 -27.89 -12.85 2.79
C GLU A 12 -28.23 -12.54 1.34
N ALA A 13 -28.48 -11.26 1.01
CA ALA A 13 -28.74 -10.84 -0.36
C ALA A 13 -27.49 -11.03 -1.24
N PHE A 14 -26.31 -10.61 -0.76
CA PHE A 14 -25.05 -10.79 -1.48
C PHE A 14 -24.68 -12.25 -1.68
N ASP A 15 -24.89 -13.11 -0.67
CA ASP A 15 -24.73 -14.56 -0.79
C ASP A 15 -25.56 -15.09 -1.95
N LYS A 16 -26.87 -14.81 -1.96
CA LYS A 16 -27.77 -15.24 -3.05
C LYS A 16 -27.35 -14.69 -4.42
N ILE A 17 -26.85 -13.45 -4.49
CA ILE A 17 -26.35 -12.84 -5.73
C ILE A 17 -25.13 -13.61 -6.24
N PHE A 18 -24.12 -13.81 -5.40
CA PHE A 18 -22.83 -14.40 -5.81
C PHE A 18 -22.83 -15.93 -5.90
N GLU A 19 -23.79 -16.61 -5.25
CA GLU A 19 -24.06 -18.04 -5.44
C GLU A 19 -24.72 -18.33 -6.79
N SER A 20 -25.46 -17.37 -7.35
CA SER A 20 -26.08 -17.52 -8.67
C SER A 20 -25.12 -17.35 -9.84
N LEU A 21 -23.87 -16.96 -9.58
CA LEU A 21 -22.84 -16.81 -10.61
C LEU A 21 -22.14 -18.14 -10.89
N VAL A 22 -21.98 -18.46 -12.17
CA VAL A 22 -21.15 -19.58 -12.63
C VAL A 22 -19.67 -19.21 -12.50
N ASP A 23 -18.80 -20.20 -12.34
CA ASP A 23 -17.34 -19.98 -12.27
C ASP A 23 -16.83 -19.15 -13.46
N GLY A 24 -16.01 -18.14 -13.15
CA GLY A 24 -15.47 -17.19 -14.12
C GLY A 24 -16.39 -16.01 -14.46
N GLN A 25 -17.64 -15.98 -14.00
CA GLN A 25 -18.52 -14.83 -14.15
C GLN A 25 -18.27 -13.76 -13.07
N PHE A 26 -18.52 -12.51 -13.44
CA PHE A 26 -18.47 -11.38 -12.54
C PHE A 26 -19.64 -10.44 -12.79
N LEU A 27 -19.96 -9.62 -11.79
CA LEU A 27 -20.94 -8.53 -11.89
C LEU A 27 -20.24 -7.19 -11.71
N TRP A 28 -20.76 -6.14 -12.36
CA TRP A 28 -20.36 -4.78 -12.01
C TRP A 28 -20.98 -4.40 -10.68
N VAL A 29 -20.29 -3.58 -9.90
CA VAL A 29 -20.80 -3.14 -8.60
C VAL A 29 -22.17 -2.47 -8.76
N GLU A 30 -22.40 -1.70 -9.81
CA GLU A 30 -23.69 -1.08 -10.11
C GLU A 30 -24.82 -2.13 -10.24
N ASP A 31 -24.56 -3.26 -10.88
CA ASP A 31 -25.54 -4.35 -11.02
C ASP A 31 -25.84 -4.99 -9.66
N VAL A 32 -24.81 -5.22 -8.84
CA VAL A 32 -24.96 -5.75 -7.49
C VAL A 32 -25.77 -4.79 -6.60
N LEU A 33 -25.51 -3.48 -6.70
CA LEU A 33 -26.19 -2.46 -5.89
C LEU A 33 -27.63 -2.22 -6.35
N ASN A 34 -27.96 -2.48 -7.61
CA ASN A 34 -29.31 -2.32 -8.18
C ASN A 34 -30.13 -3.61 -8.18
N ASP A 35 -29.55 -4.73 -7.76
CA ASP A 35 -30.23 -6.03 -7.71
C ASP A 35 -31.46 -5.96 -6.78
N VAL A 36 -32.59 -6.49 -7.27
CA VAL A 36 -33.90 -6.49 -6.60
C VAL A 36 -33.89 -7.19 -5.23
N ARG A 37 -32.91 -8.07 -4.98
CA ARG A 37 -32.73 -8.77 -3.70
C ARG A 37 -32.13 -7.89 -2.63
N THR A 38 -31.45 -6.80 -3.00
CA THR A 38 -30.83 -5.89 -2.03
C THR A 38 -31.88 -4.96 -1.40
N PRO A 39 -31.81 -4.71 -0.07
CA PRO A 39 -32.74 -3.79 0.60
C PRO A 39 -32.81 -2.40 -0.06
N HIS A 40 -33.99 -1.79 -0.11
CA HIS A 40 -34.17 -0.48 -0.76
C HIS A 40 -33.66 0.68 0.12
N VAL A 41 -32.37 1.00 -0.01
CA VAL A 41 -31.70 2.13 0.66
C VAL A 41 -30.79 2.88 -0.33
N SER A 42 -30.17 3.97 0.13
CA SER A 42 -29.22 4.73 -0.66
C SER A 42 -28.06 3.86 -1.18
N GLY A 43 -27.58 4.15 -2.39
CA GLY A 43 -26.47 3.42 -3.02
C GLY A 43 -25.18 3.47 -2.20
N SER A 44 -24.95 4.55 -1.44
CA SER A 44 -23.81 4.68 -0.52
C SER A 44 -23.84 3.62 0.58
N THR A 45 -25.00 3.44 1.23
CA THR A 45 -25.17 2.41 2.28
C THR A 45 -24.95 1.02 1.72
N LYS A 46 -25.55 0.70 0.56
CA LYS A 46 -25.34 -0.60 -0.11
C LYS A 46 -23.86 -0.85 -0.44
N ARG A 47 -23.17 0.18 -0.96
CA ARG A 47 -21.74 0.08 -1.32
C ARG A 47 -20.87 -0.16 -0.09
N ASN A 48 -21.15 0.52 1.03
CA ASN A 48 -20.45 0.29 2.29
C ASN A 48 -20.69 -1.14 2.81
N LYS A 49 -21.93 -1.63 2.74
CA LYS A 49 -22.27 -3.00 3.13
C LYS A 49 -21.61 -4.05 2.25
N LEU A 50 -21.50 -3.80 0.94
CA LEU A 50 -20.75 -4.67 0.04
C LEU A 50 -19.25 -4.69 0.38
N LYS A 51 -18.65 -3.54 0.74
CA LYS A 51 -17.26 -3.52 1.24
C LYS A 51 -17.10 -4.35 2.52
N GLU A 52 -18.01 -4.18 3.48
CA GLU A 52 -18.02 -4.99 4.71
C GLU A 52 -18.11 -6.49 4.39
N TYR A 53 -19.00 -6.86 3.46
CA TYR A 53 -19.14 -8.24 3.00
C TYR A 53 -17.85 -8.79 2.38
N ILE A 54 -17.25 -8.06 1.43
CA ILE A 54 -15.98 -8.46 0.80
C ILE A 54 -14.87 -8.56 1.84
N ASN A 55 -14.86 -7.69 2.86
CA ASN A 55 -13.87 -7.80 3.94
C ASN A 55 -14.00 -9.09 4.75
N THR A 56 -15.21 -9.64 4.90
CA THR A 56 -15.45 -10.93 5.57
C THR A 56 -15.27 -12.15 4.68
N LYS A 57 -15.46 -11.98 3.36
CA LYS A 57 -15.28 -13.03 2.35
C LYS A 57 -14.39 -12.50 1.22
N PRO A 58 -13.06 -12.40 1.43
CA PRO A 58 -12.15 -11.72 0.50
C PRO A 58 -12.20 -12.25 -0.94
N SER A 59 -12.35 -13.56 -1.12
CA SER A 59 -12.45 -14.21 -2.45
C SER A 59 -13.61 -13.70 -3.31
N THR A 60 -14.64 -13.08 -2.71
CA THR A 60 -15.74 -12.43 -3.43
C THR A 60 -15.24 -11.36 -4.40
N ILE A 61 -14.07 -10.74 -4.15
CA ILE A 61 -13.54 -9.69 -5.02
C ILE A 61 -13.35 -10.17 -6.48
N GLU A 62 -13.17 -11.46 -6.70
CA GLU A 62 -13.02 -12.04 -8.04
C GLU A 62 -14.36 -12.06 -8.81
N LYS A 63 -15.49 -12.02 -8.07
CA LYS A 63 -16.86 -12.05 -8.60
C LYS A 63 -17.48 -10.66 -8.80
N VAL A 64 -16.82 -9.58 -8.38
CA VAL A 64 -17.36 -8.22 -8.47
C VAL A 64 -16.32 -7.21 -8.97
N ARG A 65 -16.69 -6.39 -9.95
CA ARG A 65 -15.85 -5.35 -10.57
C ARG A 65 -16.32 -3.94 -10.19
N GLY A 66 -15.43 -2.96 -10.32
CA GLY A 66 -15.76 -1.54 -10.08
C GLY A 66 -15.77 -1.13 -8.61
N ILE A 67 -15.27 -1.98 -7.71
CA ILE A 67 -15.12 -1.69 -6.30
C ILE A 67 -13.70 -2.02 -5.83
N TYR A 68 -13.11 -1.10 -5.08
CA TYR A 68 -11.88 -1.37 -4.38
C TYR A 68 -12.17 -1.86 -2.96
N PRO A 69 -11.60 -3.02 -2.55
CA PRO A 69 -11.72 -3.51 -1.20
C PRO A 69 -10.87 -2.67 -0.24
N SER A 70 -11.02 -2.90 1.06
CA SER A 70 -10.15 -2.27 2.06
C SER A 70 -8.70 -2.77 1.90
N ALA A 71 -7.72 -1.96 2.33
CA ALA A 71 -6.33 -2.39 2.34
C ALA A 71 -6.14 -3.68 3.18
N SER A 72 -6.89 -3.86 4.27
CA SER A 72 -6.77 -5.06 5.11
C SER A 72 -7.23 -6.32 4.39
N THR A 73 -8.23 -6.17 3.52
CA THR A 73 -8.69 -7.26 2.67
C THR A 73 -7.72 -7.57 1.55
N LEU A 74 -7.06 -6.55 0.99
CA LEU A 74 -5.96 -6.77 0.06
C LEU A 74 -4.81 -7.53 0.73
N VAL A 75 -4.44 -7.20 1.96
CA VAL A 75 -3.43 -7.95 2.73
C VAL A 75 -3.87 -9.41 2.94
N ALA A 76 -5.12 -9.66 3.33
CA ALA A 76 -5.63 -11.03 3.49
C ALA A 76 -5.59 -11.83 2.16
N LEU A 77 -5.90 -11.19 1.03
CA LEU A 77 -5.78 -11.80 -0.29
C LEU A 77 -4.33 -12.08 -0.67
N VAL A 78 -3.40 -11.19 -0.30
CA VAL A 78 -1.96 -11.41 -0.48
C VAL A 78 -1.54 -12.65 0.29
N GLU A 79 -1.86 -12.76 1.58
CA GLU A 79 -1.55 -13.93 2.43
C GLU A 79 -2.11 -15.22 1.85
N GLN A 80 -3.36 -15.18 1.35
CA GLN A 80 -3.96 -16.32 0.66
C GLN A 80 -3.20 -16.71 -0.61
N LYS A 81 -2.78 -15.74 -1.43
CA LYS A 81 -2.05 -16.00 -2.69
C LYS A 81 -0.62 -16.49 -2.47
N ILE A 82 0.08 -15.99 -1.45
CA ILE A 82 1.44 -16.45 -1.11
C ILE A 82 1.41 -17.72 -0.23
N ASN A 83 0.23 -18.17 0.18
CA ASN A 83 0.00 -19.33 1.04
C ASN A 83 0.80 -19.29 2.36
N THR A 84 0.96 -18.10 2.92
CA THR A 84 1.64 -17.86 4.20
C THR A 84 1.32 -16.47 4.72
N GLN A 85 1.63 -16.20 5.98
CA GLN A 85 1.50 -14.88 6.59
C GLN A 85 2.53 -13.89 6.02
N VAL A 86 2.16 -12.62 5.94
CA VAL A 86 3.12 -11.54 5.59
C VAL A 86 4.12 -11.39 6.74
N THR A 87 5.41 -11.47 6.45
CA THR A 87 6.53 -11.36 7.40
C THR A 87 7.67 -10.59 6.76
N GLU A 88 8.69 -10.15 7.53
CA GLU A 88 9.82 -9.40 6.95
C GLU A 88 10.51 -10.16 5.80
N ALA A 89 10.63 -11.48 5.92
CA ALA A 89 11.30 -12.33 4.94
C ALA A 89 10.59 -12.38 3.59
N ASN A 90 9.28 -12.06 3.53
CA ASN A 90 8.49 -12.12 2.31
C ASN A 90 7.83 -10.77 1.93
N LEU A 91 8.26 -9.65 2.52
CA LEU A 91 7.68 -8.33 2.26
C LEU A 91 7.76 -7.92 0.78
N GLU A 92 8.88 -8.18 0.11
CA GLU A 92 9.05 -7.88 -1.32
C GLU A 92 8.07 -8.67 -2.19
N LEU A 93 7.97 -9.99 -1.95
CA LEU A 93 7.02 -10.86 -2.64
C LEU A 93 5.57 -10.44 -2.37
N SER A 94 5.25 -10.16 -1.11
CA SER A 94 3.92 -9.73 -0.68
C SER A 94 3.51 -8.44 -1.37
N ASN A 95 4.43 -7.47 -1.49
CA ASN A 95 4.20 -6.24 -2.22
C ASN A 95 3.96 -6.46 -3.71
N LYS A 96 4.74 -7.34 -4.35
CA LYS A 96 4.53 -7.68 -5.75
C LYS A 96 3.15 -8.28 -5.99
N VAL A 97 2.76 -9.26 -5.18
CA VAL A 97 1.42 -9.89 -5.24
C VAL A 97 0.31 -8.88 -4.97
N ALA A 98 0.53 -7.95 -4.03
CA ALA A 98 -0.40 -6.86 -3.77
C ALA A 98 -0.60 -5.97 -5.00
N SER A 99 0.49 -5.64 -5.70
CA SER A 99 0.47 -4.89 -6.96
C SER A 99 -0.33 -5.62 -8.04
N ASP A 100 -0.11 -6.93 -8.20
CA ASP A 100 -0.81 -7.75 -9.18
C ASP A 100 -2.32 -7.83 -8.88
N ILE A 101 -2.71 -7.96 -7.60
CA ILE A 101 -4.12 -7.94 -7.18
C ILE A 101 -4.74 -6.58 -7.51
N VAL A 102 -4.10 -5.47 -7.12
CA VAL A 102 -4.60 -4.11 -7.40
C VAL A 102 -4.71 -3.88 -8.91
N GLY A 103 -3.74 -4.33 -9.70
CA GLY A 103 -3.78 -4.30 -11.16
C GLY A 103 -5.00 -5.05 -11.72
N SER A 104 -5.27 -6.26 -11.24
CA SER A 104 -6.40 -7.08 -11.68
C SER A 104 -7.78 -6.49 -11.35
N ILE A 105 -7.85 -5.63 -10.32
CA ILE A 105 -9.06 -4.88 -9.96
C ILE A 105 -9.19 -3.62 -10.81
N SER A 106 -8.08 -2.92 -11.02
CA SER A 106 -8.04 -1.62 -11.67
C SER A 106 -8.21 -1.73 -13.17
N GLU A 107 -7.48 -2.64 -13.83
CA GLU A 107 -7.43 -2.74 -15.29
C GLU A 107 -8.82 -2.89 -15.93
N PRO A 108 -9.73 -3.78 -15.45
CA PRO A 108 -11.08 -3.85 -15.99
C PRO A 108 -11.86 -2.54 -15.86
N LEU A 109 -11.67 -1.80 -14.76
CA LEU A 109 -12.32 -0.51 -14.54
C LEU A 109 -11.85 0.53 -15.57
N PHE A 110 -10.54 0.60 -15.82
CA PHE A 110 -9.98 1.48 -16.86
C PHE A 110 -10.46 1.06 -18.25
N LYS A 111 -10.47 -0.25 -18.56
CA LYS A 111 -10.99 -0.77 -19.83
C LYS A 111 -12.46 -0.41 -20.04
N LYS A 112 -13.31 -0.56 -19.02
CA LYS A 112 -14.71 -0.15 -19.08
C LYS A 112 -14.85 1.36 -19.30
N PHE A 113 -14.09 2.17 -18.55
CA PHE A 113 -14.11 3.61 -18.74
C PHE A 113 -13.73 4.01 -20.17
N LEU A 114 -12.69 3.41 -20.74
CA LEU A 114 -12.30 3.65 -22.13
C LEU A 114 -13.37 3.17 -23.11
N ALA A 115 -13.98 2.00 -22.90
CA ALA A 115 -15.04 1.49 -23.75
C ALA A 115 -16.30 2.37 -23.70
N ASP A 116 -16.69 2.85 -22.52
CA ASP A 116 -17.89 3.69 -22.35
C ASP A 116 -17.72 5.08 -23.00
N ASN A 117 -16.49 5.61 -23.09
CA ASN A 117 -16.23 6.98 -23.59
C ASN A 117 -15.66 7.01 -25.02
N LEU A 118 -14.89 5.99 -25.40
CA LEU A 118 -14.20 5.90 -26.69
C LEU A 118 -14.69 4.72 -27.54
N GLY A 119 -15.71 3.99 -27.08
CA GLY A 119 -16.27 2.79 -27.71
C GLY A 119 -16.49 2.90 -29.21
N GLU A 120 -17.17 3.96 -29.63
CA GLU A 120 -17.52 4.24 -31.03
C GLU A 120 -16.30 4.56 -31.92
N HIS A 121 -15.17 4.88 -31.30
CA HIS A 121 -13.92 5.19 -31.97
C HIS A 121 -12.97 3.98 -32.09
N TYR A 122 -13.31 2.84 -31.50
CA TYR A 122 -12.49 1.64 -31.63
C TYR A 122 -12.61 1.01 -33.02
N LYS A 123 -11.47 0.71 -33.63
CA LYS A 123 -11.30 -0.07 -34.86
C LYS A 123 -10.33 -1.22 -34.58
N GLY A 124 -10.83 -2.28 -33.96
CA GLY A 124 -10.00 -3.34 -33.39
C GLY A 124 -9.16 -2.81 -32.23
N ASP A 125 -7.84 -3.00 -32.29
CA ASP A 125 -6.90 -2.55 -31.24
C ASP A 125 -6.48 -1.08 -31.38
N ARG A 126 -7.09 -0.33 -32.31
CA ARG A 126 -6.77 1.08 -32.56
C ARG A 126 -7.96 1.97 -32.20
N VAL A 127 -7.67 3.16 -31.68
CA VAL A 127 -8.66 4.21 -31.47
C VAL A 127 -8.49 5.25 -32.57
N ASP A 128 -9.52 5.40 -33.41
CA ASP A 128 -9.59 6.40 -34.48
C ASP A 128 -10.57 7.51 -34.08
N ILE A 129 -10.01 8.57 -33.48
CA ILE A 129 -10.75 9.66 -32.87
C ILE A 129 -10.23 11.00 -33.40
N PRO A 130 -11.11 11.97 -33.75
CA PRO A 130 -10.67 13.32 -34.08
C PRO A 130 -9.86 13.94 -32.95
N THR A 131 -8.77 14.65 -33.27
CA THR A 131 -7.89 15.26 -32.27
C THR A 131 -8.63 16.17 -31.30
N THR A 132 -9.64 16.92 -31.76
CA THR A 132 -10.48 17.77 -30.91
C THR A 132 -11.22 16.95 -29.84
N LYS A 133 -11.81 15.82 -30.23
CA LYS A 133 -12.51 14.91 -29.31
C LYS A 133 -11.55 14.20 -28.35
N LEU A 134 -10.34 13.87 -28.82
CA LEU A 134 -9.29 13.34 -27.95
C LEU A 134 -8.87 14.36 -26.89
N VAL A 135 -8.70 15.63 -27.26
CA VAL A 135 -8.34 16.69 -26.32
C VAL A 135 -9.46 16.91 -25.29
N GLU A 136 -10.73 16.95 -25.72
CA GLU A 136 -11.87 17.02 -24.81
C GLU A 136 -11.83 15.86 -23.79
N PHE A 137 -11.72 14.61 -24.28
CA PHE A 137 -11.61 13.41 -23.48
C PHE A 137 -10.48 13.47 -22.43
N LEU A 138 -9.29 13.90 -22.85
CA LEU A 138 -8.12 13.96 -21.97
C LEU A 138 -8.27 15.03 -20.89
N MET A 139 -8.86 16.18 -21.22
CA MET A 139 -8.96 17.32 -20.31
C MET A 139 -10.12 17.20 -19.33
N ASN A 140 -11.24 16.60 -19.73
CA ASN A 140 -12.44 16.54 -18.89
C ASN A 140 -12.66 15.13 -18.35
N GLU A 141 -12.99 14.17 -19.22
CA GLU A 141 -13.44 12.83 -18.86
C GLU A 141 -12.35 12.06 -18.12
N LEU A 142 -11.13 12.05 -18.65
CA LEU A 142 -10.00 11.36 -18.03
C LEU A 142 -9.60 12.03 -16.71
N SER A 143 -9.60 13.37 -16.68
CA SER A 143 -9.29 14.15 -15.46
C SER A 143 -10.29 13.84 -14.34
N ASP A 144 -11.60 13.84 -14.65
CA ASP A 144 -12.67 13.50 -13.72
C ASP A 144 -12.57 12.04 -13.24
N PHE A 145 -12.23 11.12 -14.15
CA PHE A 145 -12.01 9.73 -13.80
C PHE A 145 -10.83 9.57 -12.83
N TYR A 146 -9.71 10.25 -13.06
CA TYR A 146 -8.59 10.25 -12.11
C TYR A 146 -8.95 10.93 -10.79
N ALA A 147 -9.70 12.02 -10.81
CA ALA A 147 -10.13 12.71 -9.60
C ALA A 147 -11.03 11.82 -8.71
N LYS A 148 -11.88 10.98 -9.31
CA LYS A 148 -12.81 10.10 -8.59
C LYS A 148 -12.21 8.72 -8.28
N SER A 149 -11.71 8.03 -9.29
CA SER A 149 -11.22 6.64 -9.21
C SER A 149 -9.70 6.57 -8.99
N GLY A 150 -8.95 7.49 -9.60
CA GLY A 150 -7.49 7.55 -9.43
C GLY A 150 -7.06 7.93 -8.02
N ASN A 151 -7.71 8.93 -7.40
CA ASN A 151 -7.44 9.31 -6.01
C ASN A 151 -7.74 8.17 -5.03
N ALA A 152 -8.82 7.41 -5.28
CA ALA A 152 -9.12 6.21 -4.50
C ALA A 152 -8.00 5.16 -4.64
N LEU A 153 -7.56 4.87 -5.88
CA LEU A 153 -6.47 3.94 -6.17
C LEU A 153 -5.15 4.35 -5.48
N VAL A 154 -4.75 5.61 -5.62
CA VAL A 154 -3.51 6.14 -5.02
C VAL A 154 -3.56 6.04 -3.49
N SER A 155 -4.70 6.40 -2.89
CA SER A 155 -4.91 6.29 -1.44
C SER A 155 -4.82 4.84 -0.96
N ILE A 156 -5.43 3.90 -1.70
CA ILE A 156 -5.36 2.47 -1.39
C ILE A 156 -3.94 1.94 -1.53
N ALA A 157 -3.22 2.30 -2.59
CA ALA A 157 -1.86 1.84 -2.83
C ALA A 157 -0.87 2.35 -1.75
N GLY A 158 -1.01 3.60 -1.30
CA GLY A 158 -0.24 4.13 -0.17
C GLY A 158 -0.53 3.35 1.11
N THR A 159 -1.82 3.29 1.49
CA THR A 159 -2.31 2.60 2.70
C THR A 159 -1.91 1.12 2.71
N LEU A 160 -1.93 0.45 1.55
CA LEU A 160 -1.59 -0.97 1.42
C LEU A 160 -0.12 -1.24 1.74
N ASN A 161 0.80 -0.38 1.31
CA ASN A 161 2.22 -0.54 1.61
C ASN A 161 2.51 -0.42 3.11
N GLU A 162 1.86 0.55 3.76
CA GLU A 162 1.91 0.70 5.21
C GLU A 162 1.31 -0.53 5.91
N GLN A 163 0.17 -1.03 5.43
CA GLN A 163 -0.48 -2.19 6.04
C GLN A 163 0.29 -3.50 5.84
N LEU A 164 0.99 -3.69 4.73
CA LEU A 164 1.90 -4.83 4.55
C LEU A 164 3.02 -4.79 5.60
N LEU A 165 3.61 -3.62 5.82
CA LEU A 165 4.65 -3.44 6.84
C LEU A 165 4.09 -3.68 8.25
N GLU A 166 2.95 -3.08 8.56
CA GLU A 166 2.24 -3.26 9.83
C GLU A 166 1.94 -4.74 10.09
N GLN A 167 1.41 -5.45 9.09
CA GLN A 167 1.12 -6.88 9.21
C GLN A 167 2.40 -7.70 9.43
N ALA A 168 3.51 -7.36 8.76
CA ALA A 168 4.80 -8.01 9.00
C ALA A 168 5.35 -7.77 10.41
N MET A 169 5.11 -6.60 11.00
CA MET A 169 5.47 -6.29 12.39
C MET A 169 4.63 -7.14 13.36
N ILE A 170 3.30 -7.16 13.17
CA ILE A 170 2.36 -7.93 14.00
C ILE A 170 2.67 -9.43 13.93
N ASN A 171 2.80 -9.99 12.73
CA ASN A 171 3.03 -11.43 12.52
C ASN A 171 4.39 -11.88 13.08
N GLN A 172 5.32 -10.95 13.31
CA GLN A 172 6.59 -11.21 13.99
C GLN A 172 6.59 -10.84 15.47
N GLY A 173 5.41 -10.57 16.03
CA GLY A 173 5.20 -10.39 17.45
C GLY A 173 5.60 -9.02 17.98
N MET A 174 5.63 -7.97 17.14
CA MET A 174 5.57 -6.61 17.66
C MET A 174 4.16 -6.31 18.17
N THR A 175 4.07 -5.55 19.25
CA THR A 175 2.83 -5.23 19.96
C THR A 175 2.51 -3.73 19.92
N ASP A 176 1.27 -3.37 20.27
CA ASP A 176 0.83 -1.97 20.38
C ASP A 176 1.60 -1.14 21.44
N LEU A 177 2.39 -1.80 22.30
CA LEU A 177 3.31 -1.15 23.24
C LEU A 177 4.66 -0.79 22.59
N GLU A 178 5.01 -1.49 21.51
CA GLU A 178 6.30 -1.35 20.82
C GLU A 178 6.20 -0.46 19.59
N TYR A 179 5.01 -0.33 18.99
CA TYR A 179 4.80 0.58 17.88
C TYR A 179 3.40 1.18 17.84
N LYS A 180 3.27 2.28 17.11
CA LYS A 180 2.00 2.94 16.81
C LYS A 180 2.01 3.47 15.39
N ARG A 181 0.89 3.33 14.69
CA ARG A 181 0.64 4.04 13.43
C ARG A 181 0.23 5.49 13.70
N THR A 182 0.91 6.46 13.09
CA THR A 182 0.81 7.88 13.47
C THR A 182 0.00 8.76 12.53
N GLY A 183 -0.58 8.19 11.48
CA GLY A 183 -1.50 8.91 10.59
C GLY A 183 -0.83 10.14 9.97
N LYS A 184 -1.48 11.30 10.01
CA LYS A 184 -0.97 12.55 9.41
C LYS A 184 -0.09 13.39 10.36
N ASN A 185 0.34 12.85 11.49
CA ASN A 185 1.16 13.59 12.44
C ASN A 185 2.61 13.68 11.95
N SER A 186 3.32 14.73 12.35
CA SER A 186 4.76 14.97 12.05
C SER A 186 5.72 13.99 12.76
N GLU A 187 5.30 12.75 12.96
CA GLU A 187 6.06 11.67 13.60
C GLU A 187 6.42 10.54 12.61
N GLY A 188 5.94 10.64 11.36
CA GLY A 188 6.08 9.63 10.32
C GLY A 188 4.79 8.81 10.16
N ASP A 189 4.85 7.74 9.37
CA ASP A 189 3.74 6.81 9.20
C ASP A 189 3.61 5.86 10.40
N PHE A 190 4.74 5.48 11.00
CA PHE A 190 4.81 4.74 12.26
C PHE A 190 5.79 5.36 13.25
N VAL A 191 5.57 5.10 14.53
CA VAL A 191 6.54 5.35 15.60
C VAL A 191 6.83 4.04 16.32
N ILE A 192 8.11 3.74 16.50
CA ILE A 192 8.61 2.59 17.25
C ILE A 192 9.15 3.08 18.60
N TYR A 193 8.75 2.44 19.69
CA TYR A 193 9.12 2.83 21.05
C TYR A 193 10.19 1.89 21.63
N SER A 194 11.17 2.47 22.30
CA SER A 194 12.09 1.73 23.15
C SER A 194 11.59 1.71 24.59
N SER A 195 11.64 0.54 25.22
CA SER A 195 11.33 0.36 26.64
C SER A 195 12.52 0.67 27.55
N VAL A 196 13.70 0.97 26.99
CA VAL A 196 14.95 1.17 27.73
C VAL A 196 15.29 2.65 27.93
N GLY A 197 15.75 3.01 29.13
CA GLY A 197 16.27 4.33 29.46
C GLY A 197 15.23 5.44 29.37
N ASN A 198 15.59 6.57 28.75
CA ASN A 198 14.76 7.78 28.59
C ASN A 198 13.58 7.62 27.61
N ARG A 199 13.13 6.40 27.32
CA ARG A 199 12.03 6.10 26.37
C ARG A 199 12.25 6.81 25.02
N THR A 200 13.29 6.41 24.31
CA THR A 200 13.54 6.91 22.96
C THR A 200 12.53 6.33 21.97
N GLN A 201 12.28 7.06 20.89
CA GLN A 201 11.40 6.62 19.80
C GLN A 201 12.07 6.81 18.44
N ILE A 202 11.69 5.99 17.47
CA ILE A 202 12.05 6.12 16.06
C ILE A 202 10.79 6.42 15.24
N GLY A 203 10.79 7.52 14.50
CA GLY A 203 9.81 7.75 13.44
C GLY A 203 10.16 6.96 12.18
N VAL A 204 9.17 6.37 11.53
CA VAL A 204 9.32 5.57 10.31
C VAL A 204 8.51 6.21 9.21
N GLU A 205 9.20 6.63 8.15
CA GLU A 205 8.57 7.13 6.93
C GLU A 205 8.45 5.98 5.92
N VAL A 206 7.23 5.63 5.51
CA VAL A 206 6.95 4.56 4.55
C VAL A 206 6.67 5.16 3.18
N LYS A 207 7.31 4.61 2.14
CA LYS A 207 7.10 5.01 0.75
C LYS A 207 6.90 3.79 -0.14
N SER A 208 6.21 4.01 -1.25
CA SER A 208 5.97 2.97 -2.26
C SER A 208 7.21 2.80 -3.16
N TYR A 209 7.04 2.85 -4.48
CA TYR A 209 8.07 2.46 -5.46
C TYR A 209 9.13 3.51 -5.76
N HIS A 210 8.79 4.78 -5.59
CA HIS A 210 9.69 5.88 -5.90
C HIS A 210 10.00 6.69 -4.63
N ALA A 211 11.25 6.89 -4.30
CA ALA A 211 11.66 7.81 -3.25
C ALA A 211 11.41 9.25 -3.69
N ARG A 212 11.92 9.64 -4.88
CA ARG A 212 11.94 11.03 -5.40
C ARG A 212 12.20 12.07 -4.30
N GLU A 213 11.70 13.30 -4.45
CA GLU A 213 11.74 14.34 -3.43
C GLU A 213 10.89 13.99 -2.20
N ARG A 214 9.83 13.17 -2.36
CA ARG A 214 8.87 12.87 -1.30
C ARG A 214 9.46 12.10 -0.12
N LEU A 215 10.44 11.22 -0.33
CA LEU A 215 11.13 10.53 0.77
C LEU A 215 11.90 11.53 1.63
N LEU A 216 12.67 12.43 0.99
CA LEU A 216 13.45 13.43 1.71
C LEU A 216 12.55 14.38 2.51
N ARG A 217 11.46 14.86 1.89
CA ARG A 217 10.48 15.72 2.56
C ARG A 217 9.87 15.01 3.77
N GLY A 218 9.37 13.78 3.59
CA GLY A 218 8.81 12.99 4.68
C GLY A 218 9.78 12.81 5.85
N LEU A 219 11.04 12.48 5.56
CA LEU A 219 12.07 12.38 6.59
C LEU A 219 12.38 13.73 7.27
N GLN A 220 12.32 14.84 6.56
CA GLN A 220 12.50 16.17 7.14
C GLN A 220 11.33 16.59 8.03
N ASP A 221 10.10 16.19 7.67
CA ASP A 221 8.87 16.51 8.40
C ASP A 221 8.75 15.73 9.72
N ILE A 222 9.46 14.60 9.87
CA ILE A 222 9.52 13.86 11.14
C ILE A 222 10.26 14.69 12.19
N THR A 223 9.56 15.08 13.24
CA THR A 223 10.09 15.89 14.35
C THR A 223 10.92 15.10 15.36
N THR A 224 10.82 13.77 15.35
CA THR A 224 11.55 12.91 16.27
C THR A 224 13.05 12.87 15.92
N GLU A 225 13.91 12.84 16.95
CA GLU A 225 15.37 12.85 16.76
C GLU A 225 15.86 11.61 15.99
N ASN A 226 15.21 10.46 16.22
CA ASN A 226 15.54 9.24 15.53
C ASN A 226 14.50 8.96 14.46
N LYS A 227 14.94 8.82 13.20
CA LYS A 227 14.04 8.50 12.09
C LYS A 227 14.68 7.54 11.11
N VAL A 228 13.85 6.75 10.43
CA VAL A 228 14.25 5.84 9.35
C VAL A 228 13.29 5.95 8.18
N GLY A 229 13.78 5.67 6.98
CA GLY A 229 12.94 5.49 5.81
C GLY A 229 12.73 4.01 5.53
N PHE A 230 11.55 3.63 5.10
CA PHE A 230 11.22 2.31 4.58
C PHE A 230 10.54 2.49 3.22
N GLY A 231 10.91 1.69 2.22
CA GLY A 231 10.10 1.64 1.01
C GLY A 231 10.38 0.47 0.12
N TYR A 232 9.41 0.18 -0.74
CA TYR A 232 9.49 -0.86 -1.78
C TYR A 232 10.17 -0.29 -3.03
N PHE A 233 11.28 0.43 -2.86
CA PHE A 233 11.90 1.18 -3.93
C PHE A 233 12.35 0.26 -5.06
N ILE A 234 12.03 0.61 -6.30
CA ILE A 234 12.34 -0.23 -7.49
C ILE A 234 13.43 0.39 -8.38
N ASP A 235 13.73 1.68 -8.19
CA ASP A 235 14.68 2.41 -9.01
C ASP A 235 15.99 2.68 -8.22
N PRO A 236 17.06 1.91 -8.45
CA PRO A 236 18.33 2.10 -7.77
C PRO A 236 19.02 3.43 -8.15
N SER A 237 18.67 4.05 -9.29
CA SER A 237 19.27 5.31 -9.72
C SER A 237 18.87 6.50 -8.83
N GLU A 238 17.75 6.38 -8.09
CA GLU A 238 17.33 7.33 -7.08
C GLU A 238 18.21 7.30 -5.81
N PHE A 239 19.18 6.38 -5.71
CA PHE A 239 20.07 6.22 -4.55
C PHE A 239 21.55 6.34 -4.93
N ASN A 240 21.87 7.19 -5.90
CA ASN A 240 23.26 7.54 -6.23
C ASN A 240 23.94 8.35 -5.12
N LYS A 241 25.27 8.46 -5.18
CA LYS A 241 26.10 9.18 -4.21
C LYS A 241 25.55 10.56 -3.83
N HIS A 242 25.22 11.38 -4.83
CA HIS A 242 24.74 12.74 -4.59
C HIS A 242 23.43 12.73 -3.79
N ARG A 243 22.50 11.86 -4.16
CA ARG A 243 21.21 11.73 -3.48
C ARG A 243 21.35 11.17 -2.07
N THR A 244 22.27 10.22 -1.86
CA THR A 244 22.59 9.69 -0.52
C THR A 244 23.09 10.78 0.41
N VAL A 245 23.98 11.66 -0.06
CA VAL A 245 24.45 12.81 0.73
C VAL A 245 23.29 13.71 1.15
N THR A 246 22.34 13.99 0.25
CA THR A 246 21.15 14.77 0.61
C THR A 246 20.26 14.04 1.62
N LEU A 247 20.07 12.73 1.49
CA LEU A 247 19.29 11.93 2.45
C LEU A 247 19.95 11.90 3.84
N LEU A 248 21.28 11.85 3.91
CA LEU A 248 21.99 11.93 5.18
C LEU A 248 21.78 13.27 5.91
N GLN A 249 21.54 14.36 5.17
CA GLN A 249 21.20 15.67 5.76
C GLN A 249 19.83 15.69 6.45
N SER A 250 18.95 14.72 6.19
CA SER A 250 17.69 14.58 6.93
C SER A 250 17.88 13.92 8.31
N ASN A 251 19.12 13.59 8.69
CA ASN A 251 19.47 12.85 9.90
C ASN A 251 18.77 11.49 10.04
N ALA A 252 18.41 10.86 8.92
CA ALA A 252 17.90 9.50 8.94
C ALA A 252 18.98 8.53 9.44
N ALA A 253 18.61 7.59 10.30
CA ALA A 253 19.50 6.57 10.81
C ALA A 253 19.74 5.44 9.80
N ALA A 254 18.72 5.11 9.01
CA ALA A 254 18.77 4.10 7.97
C ALA A 254 17.64 4.31 6.94
N ILE A 255 17.83 3.76 5.75
CA ILE A 255 16.83 3.60 4.70
C ILE A 255 16.74 2.11 4.35
N TYR A 256 15.57 1.52 4.57
CA TYR A 256 15.27 0.13 4.26
C TYR A 256 14.68 0.02 2.86
N MET A 257 15.23 -0.87 2.03
CA MET A 257 14.84 -1.07 0.63
C MET A 257 14.95 -2.53 0.20
N PRO A 258 14.26 -2.98 -0.87
CA PRO A 258 14.35 -4.35 -1.35
C PRO A 258 15.81 -4.72 -1.66
N ARG A 259 16.23 -5.94 -1.32
CA ARG A 259 17.58 -6.41 -1.61
C ARG A 259 17.91 -6.34 -3.10
N SER A 260 16.94 -6.65 -3.96
CA SER A 260 17.04 -6.56 -5.42
C SER A 260 17.37 -5.14 -5.92
N THR A 261 16.97 -4.11 -5.17
CA THR A 261 17.31 -2.70 -5.42
C THR A 261 18.63 -2.34 -4.78
N LEU A 262 18.84 -2.73 -3.52
CA LEU A 262 20.07 -2.47 -2.75
C LEU A 262 21.32 -2.95 -3.49
N GLU A 263 21.29 -4.17 -4.03
CA GLU A 263 22.43 -4.77 -4.77
C GLU A 263 22.82 -3.99 -6.03
N LYS A 264 21.91 -3.16 -6.56
CA LYS A 264 22.11 -2.34 -7.76
C LYS A 264 22.40 -0.87 -7.45
N VAL A 265 22.34 -0.47 -6.18
CA VAL A 265 22.74 0.87 -5.75
C VAL A 265 24.24 1.07 -6.05
N GLU A 266 24.64 2.28 -6.40
CA GLU A 266 26.05 2.61 -6.63
C GLU A 266 26.93 2.25 -5.41
N ALA A 267 28.06 1.58 -5.64
CA ALA A 267 28.92 1.09 -4.55
C ALA A 267 29.38 2.21 -3.58
N GLU A 268 29.67 3.41 -4.09
CA GLU A 268 30.02 4.55 -3.24
C GLU A 268 28.89 4.95 -2.30
N ALA A 269 27.63 4.91 -2.78
CA ALA A 269 26.45 5.19 -1.99
C ALA A 269 26.16 4.08 -0.96
N GLN A 270 26.34 2.81 -1.35
CA GLN A 270 26.16 1.66 -0.44
C GLN A 270 27.12 1.71 0.77
N ASN A 271 28.34 2.18 0.55
CA ASN A 271 29.38 2.25 1.59
C ASN A 271 29.23 3.46 2.53
N MET A 272 28.26 4.35 2.29
CA MET A 272 28.01 5.47 3.20
C MET A 272 27.37 5.00 4.51
N THR A 273 27.86 5.56 5.61
CA THR A 273 27.30 5.35 6.95
C THR A 273 26.43 6.52 7.36
N SER A 274 25.50 6.27 8.28
CA SER A 274 24.71 7.34 8.92
C SER A 274 25.60 8.36 9.63
N ASN A 275 25.24 9.64 9.54
CA ASN A 275 25.93 10.75 10.21
C ASN A 275 25.49 10.97 11.67
N LYS A 276 24.64 10.08 12.20
CA LYS A 276 24.00 10.27 13.52
C LYS A 276 24.94 9.89 14.68
N GLN A 277 24.46 10.02 15.92
CA GLN A 277 25.11 9.54 17.14
C GLN A 277 25.71 8.14 16.96
N VAL A 278 26.81 7.84 17.67
CA VAL A 278 27.55 6.56 17.63
C VAL A 278 26.64 5.32 17.70
N SER A 279 25.51 5.41 18.41
CA SER A 279 24.49 4.35 18.52
C SER A 279 23.75 4.00 17.21
N PHE A 280 23.94 4.77 16.15
CA PHE A 280 23.30 4.59 14.85
C PHE A 280 24.28 4.70 13.66
N GLN A 281 25.59 4.85 13.92
CA GLN A 281 26.63 4.96 12.88
C GLN A 281 26.93 3.62 12.23
N HIS A 282 26.04 3.17 11.36
CA HIS A 282 26.16 1.92 10.61
C HIS A 282 25.78 2.14 9.15
N ARG A 283 25.83 1.08 8.34
CA ARG A 283 25.35 1.10 6.95
C ARG A 283 24.01 1.83 6.84
N PHE A 284 23.98 2.86 6.01
CA PHE A 284 22.82 3.72 5.84
C PHE A 284 21.71 3.01 5.07
N TYR A 285 22.06 2.26 4.02
CA TYR A 285 21.11 1.43 3.30
C TYR A 285 21.05 0.01 3.87
N ARG A 286 19.83 -0.49 4.08
CA ARG A 286 19.57 -1.81 4.67
C ARG A 286 18.51 -2.57 3.88
N PRO A 287 18.56 -3.91 3.85
CA PRO A 287 17.50 -4.71 3.24
C PRO A 287 16.19 -4.59 4.04
N ILE A 288 15.02 -4.57 3.40
CA ILE A 288 13.73 -4.57 4.12
C ILE A 288 13.51 -5.84 4.94
N GLU A 289 14.17 -6.95 4.56
CA GLU A 289 14.03 -8.26 5.19
C GLU A 289 14.62 -8.33 6.60
N VAL A 290 15.28 -7.27 7.07
CA VAL A 290 15.76 -7.16 8.46
C VAL A 290 15.07 -6.05 9.25
N PHE A 291 14.10 -5.37 8.64
CA PHE A 291 13.47 -4.19 9.26
C PHE A 291 12.84 -4.51 10.61
N VAL A 292 12.03 -5.57 10.70
CA VAL A 292 11.30 -5.89 11.92
C VAL A 292 12.25 -6.40 12.99
N SER A 293 13.23 -7.22 12.60
CA SER A 293 14.33 -7.64 13.48
C SER A 293 15.10 -6.44 14.06
N ASP A 294 15.44 -5.45 13.23
CA ASP A 294 16.09 -4.21 13.66
C ASP A 294 15.21 -3.40 14.63
N MET A 295 13.91 -3.26 14.32
CA MET A 295 12.97 -2.53 15.19
C MET A 295 12.79 -3.23 16.54
N LYS A 296 12.70 -4.57 16.56
CA LYS A 296 12.65 -5.34 17.82
C LYS A 296 13.94 -5.20 18.63
N HIS A 297 15.10 -5.14 17.96
CA HIS A 297 16.35 -4.84 18.64
C HIS A 297 16.35 -3.43 19.23
N PHE A 298 15.83 -2.43 18.50
CA PHE A 298 15.66 -1.07 19.00
C PHE A 298 14.72 -1.00 20.20
N CYS A 299 13.58 -1.69 20.17
CA CYS A 299 12.64 -1.76 21.29
C CYS A 299 13.34 -2.20 22.59
N ARG A 300 14.29 -3.14 22.48
CA ARG A 300 15.02 -3.75 23.61
C ARG A 300 16.30 -3.03 24.03
N SER A 301 16.90 -2.22 23.17
CA SER A 301 18.25 -1.64 23.40
C SER A 301 18.31 -0.12 23.30
N GLY A 302 17.31 0.49 22.67
CA GLY A 302 17.32 1.90 22.28
C GLY A 302 18.28 2.22 21.13
N ARG A 303 18.82 1.21 20.45
CA ARG A 303 19.80 1.34 19.35
C ARG A 303 19.43 0.45 18.17
N LEU A 304 19.90 0.79 16.97
CA LEU A 304 19.80 -0.13 15.83
C LEU A 304 20.97 -1.13 15.86
N PRO A 305 20.81 -2.35 15.31
CA PRO A 305 21.92 -3.30 15.20
C PRO A 305 23.08 -2.76 14.34
N PRO A 306 24.32 -3.21 14.63
CA PRO A 306 25.49 -2.92 13.81
C PRO A 306 25.49 -3.75 12.52
N TYR A 307 25.81 -3.10 11.39
CA TYR A 307 25.98 -3.69 10.06
C TYR A 307 27.22 -3.12 9.37
#